data_AF-A0A9P5E9S2-F1
#
_entry.id   AF-A0A9P5E9S2-F1
#
_cell.length_a   1.000
_cell.length_b   1.000
_cell.length_c   1.000
_cell.angle_alpha   90.00
_cell.angle_beta   90.00
_cell.angle_gamma   90.00
#
_symmetry.space_group_name_H-M   'P 1'
#
loop_
_entity.id
_entity.type
_entity.pdbx_description
1 polymer ?
#
loop_
_entity_poly.entity_id
_entity_poly.type
_entity_poly.pdbx_seq_one_letter_code
_entity_poly.pdbx_strand_id
1 'polypeptide(L)'
;MALTEFYHFSLLPLELRREIYSLATPPRFVHVQRFDEQGYDEFAEHLRTTPNAIRLNESLIHFSFNWQSQIPPRPTQHTLERYGFSSTKSAYQPWKVTKLAPRISLDWLCGNPEYAWQLCREVSMYSTAPIPALLHTCRESRDVLIQGGYQLAFRTRSHGPRTWFNFDHDALFISHGDDWNTKHRVVSGCTWDIGQFHPDDMQKVKRVALEESTGSLYLAHPRFSRGNYKFTDISSVLRLFKHIQELLLVEWTDSHIVSFCPMKDVYDRPKRRHEYDTRCLWNYKPVSEVDVLPEIFPPTESWSPLIVASIGPYSELLNNHQDLVRNGYFKMVLESLKEKLVRYRSSVASRHTADANAWWNVPTITTVHVMSNWGHGLVGREREGALSRVYKLRKKWLANEKRRSNCLTQREADDFEADEEAYNLVLDPYEAQRTWWIREGILPFLDE
;
A
#
# COMPACT_ATOMS: atom_id res chain seq x y z
N MET A 1 -11.11 -42.26 9.96
CA MET A 1 -12.56 -42.52 10.13
C MET A 1 -13.28 -41.84 8.98
N ALA A 2 -14.03 -42.59 8.16
CA ALA A 2 -14.85 -41.99 7.11
C ALA A 2 -16.16 -41.47 7.72
N LEU A 3 -16.56 -40.24 7.40
CA LEU A 3 -17.83 -39.66 7.83
C LEU A 3 -18.97 -40.41 7.14
N THR A 4 -19.83 -41.10 7.90
CA THR A 4 -20.94 -41.92 7.38
C THR A 4 -22.27 -41.16 7.31
N GLU A 5 -22.36 -39.96 7.87
CA GLU A 5 -23.57 -39.15 7.94
C GLU A 5 -23.26 -37.68 7.65
N PHE A 6 -24.13 -37.01 6.88
CA PHE A 6 -24.08 -35.57 6.62
C PHE A 6 -25.35 -34.92 7.16
N TYR A 7 -25.22 -34.14 8.21
CA TYR A 7 -26.35 -33.40 8.79
C TYR A 7 -26.73 -32.22 7.88
N HIS A 8 -28.02 -32.08 7.59
CA HIS A 8 -28.51 -30.90 6.87
C HIS A 8 -28.14 -29.63 7.62
N PHE A 9 -27.64 -28.62 6.89
CA PHE A 9 -27.15 -27.38 7.50
C PHE A 9 -28.18 -26.74 8.43
N SER A 10 -29.46 -26.70 8.06
CA SER A 10 -30.54 -26.13 8.87
C SER A 10 -30.82 -26.86 10.20
N LEU A 11 -30.38 -28.12 10.32
CA LEU A 11 -30.53 -28.92 11.53
C LEU A 11 -29.35 -28.74 12.49
N LEU A 12 -28.28 -28.06 12.07
CA LEU A 12 -27.15 -27.76 12.94
C LEU A 12 -27.58 -26.75 14.02
N PRO A 13 -27.05 -26.88 15.24
CA PRO A 13 -27.15 -25.86 16.28
C PRO A 13 -26.80 -24.46 15.74
N LEU A 14 -27.48 -23.43 16.25
CA LEU A 14 -27.29 -22.05 15.79
C LEU A 14 -25.84 -21.60 15.91
N GLU A 15 -25.15 -22.04 16.95
CA GLU A 15 -23.75 -21.75 17.23
C GLU A 15 -22.85 -22.26 16.08
N LEU A 16 -23.03 -23.53 15.68
CA LEU A 16 -22.27 -24.13 14.58
C LEU A 16 -22.59 -23.44 13.25
N ARG A 17 -23.85 -23.08 12.99
CA ARG A 17 -24.22 -22.36 11.76
C ARG A 17 -23.57 -20.99 11.69
N ARG A 18 -23.53 -20.26 12.82
CA ARG A 18 -22.84 -18.97 12.93
C ARG A 18 -21.34 -19.09 12.70
N GLU A 19 -20.70 -20.10 13.28
CA GLU A 19 -19.28 -20.38 13.02
C GLU A 19 -19.03 -20.69 11.55
N ILE A 20 -19.87 -21.51 10.92
CA ILE A 20 -19.75 -21.81 9.49
C ILE A 20 -19.91 -20.53 8.66
N TYR A 21 -20.87 -19.65 8.97
CA TYR A 21 -21.02 -18.38 8.26
C TYR A 21 -19.80 -17.46 8.41
N SER A 22 -19.21 -17.40 9.61
CA SER A 22 -17.99 -16.64 9.87
C SER A 22 -16.79 -17.20 9.10
N LEU A 23 -16.57 -18.53 9.17
CA LEU A 23 -15.47 -19.21 8.47
C LEU A 23 -15.61 -19.15 6.95
N ALA A 24 -16.84 -19.21 6.43
CA ALA A 24 -17.13 -19.09 5.01
C ALA A 24 -17.03 -17.64 4.48
N THR A 25 -16.83 -16.66 5.36
CA THR A 25 -16.63 -15.25 5.00
C THR A 25 -15.24 -14.79 5.45
N PRO A 26 -14.16 -15.24 4.78
CA PRO A 26 -12.81 -14.89 5.19
C PRO A 26 -12.53 -13.39 5.01
N PRO A 27 -11.55 -12.83 5.75
CA PRO A 27 -11.02 -11.49 5.53
C PRO A 27 -10.73 -11.20 4.06
N ARG A 28 -11.13 -10.00 3.58
CA ARG A 28 -10.92 -9.60 2.17
C ARG A 28 -10.12 -8.32 2.06
N PHE A 29 -9.41 -8.19 0.95
CA PHE A 29 -8.84 -6.93 0.50
C PHE A 29 -9.90 -6.21 -0.33
N VAL A 30 -10.41 -5.10 0.20
CA VAL A 30 -11.44 -4.31 -0.45
C VAL A 30 -10.77 -3.11 -1.10
N HIS A 31 -10.50 -3.25 -2.40
CA HIS A 31 -10.00 -2.15 -3.21
C HIS A 31 -11.13 -1.14 -3.43
N VAL A 32 -11.00 0.05 -2.85
CA VAL A 32 -11.94 1.14 -3.07
C VAL A 32 -11.39 2.09 -4.12
N GLN A 33 -12.15 2.23 -5.20
CA GLN A 33 -11.86 3.11 -6.33
C GLN A 33 -12.78 4.33 -6.30
N ARG A 34 -12.28 5.42 -6.87
CA ARG A 34 -13.02 6.67 -7.03
C ARG A 34 -13.60 6.76 -8.44
N PHE A 35 -14.77 7.38 -8.54
CA PHE A 35 -15.35 7.83 -9.79
C PHE A 35 -15.72 9.30 -9.61
N ASP A 36 -15.04 10.19 -10.32
CA ASP A 36 -15.38 11.61 -10.36
C ASP A 36 -16.54 11.80 -11.35
N GLU A 37 -17.60 12.52 -10.96
CA GLU A 37 -18.81 12.64 -11.80
C GLU A 37 -18.62 13.54 -13.01
N GLN A 38 -17.63 14.42 -12.96
CA GLN A 38 -17.27 15.35 -14.01
C GLN A 38 -15.74 15.44 -14.12
N GLY A 39 -15.22 15.90 -15.24
CA GLY A 39 -13.79 16.16 -15.40
C GLY A 39 -13.33 17.44 -14.68
N TYR A 40 -12.02 17.58 -14.48
CA TYR A 40 -11.45 18.82 -13.92
C TYR A 40 -11.77 20.05 -14.79
N ASP A 41 -11.67 19.92 -16.11
CA ASP A 41 -11.93 21.03 -17.03
C ASP A 41 -13.40 21.46 -17.00
N GLU A 42 -14.31 20.50 -16.98
CA GLU A 42 -15.75 20.73 -16.82
C GLU A 42 -16.07 21.42 -15.49
N PHE A 43 -15.41 20.99 -14.41
CA PHE A 43 -15.52 21.64 -13.11
C PHE A 43 -15.00 23.08 -13.11
N ALA A 44 -13.84 23.32 -13.72
CA ALA A 44 -13.26 24.64 -13.80
C ALA A 44 -14.15 25.60 -14.60
N GLU A 45 -14.74 25.13 -15.70
CA GLU A 45 -15.73 25.90 -16.46
C GLU A 45 -17.03 26.13 -15.68
N HIS A 46 -17.55 25.11 -14.99
CA HIS A 46 -18.71 25.27 -14.12
C HIS A 46 -18.47 26.33 -13.03
N LEU A 47 -17.29 26.31 -12.41
CA LEU A 47 -16.90 27.27 -11.39
C LEU A 47 -16.82 28.71 -11.92
N ARG A 48 -16.37 28.90 -13.17
CA ARG A 48 -16.31 30.22 -13.83
C ARG A 48 -17.68 30.76 -14.21
N THR A 49 -18.59 29.89 -14.62
CA THR A 49 -19.87 30.27 -15.22
C THR A 49 -21.03 30.30 -14.23
N THR A 50 -20.91 29.59 -13.10
CA THR A 50 -22.00 29.43 -12.14
C THR A 50 -21.75 30.23 -10.86
N PRO A 51 -22.58 31.24 -10.55
CA PRO A 51 -22.50 31.95 -9.27
C PRO A 51 -22.71 30.99 -8.09
N ASN A 52 -21.86 31.09 -7.06
CA ASN A 52 -21.92 30.24 -5.86
C ASN A 52 -21.80 28.73 -6.13
N ALA A 53 -21.02 28.32 -7.15
CA ALA A 53 -20.81 26.91 -7.48
C ALA A 53 -20.16 26.10 -6.33
N ILE A 54 -19.40 26.76 -5.44
CA ILE A 54 -18.64 26.07 -4.38
C ILE A 54 -19.52 25.76 -3.18
N ARG A 55 -19.56 24.48 -2.80
CA ARG A 55 -20.14 24.00 -1.54
C ARG A 55 -19.12 23.22 -0.73
N LEU A 56 -18.61 23.86 0.33
CA LEU A 56 -17.74 23.20 1.30
C LEU A 56 -18.57 22.32 2.25
N ASN A 57 -17.96 21.27 2.77
CA ASN A 57 -18.55 20.32 3.72
C ASN A 57 -17.80 20.37 5.08
N GLU A 58 -18.51 20.18 6.19
CA GLU A 58 -17.93 20.22 7.54
C GLU A 58 -16.83 19.18 7.77
N SER A 59 -16.89 18.03 7.09
CA SER A 59 -15.87 16.98 7.21
C SER A 59 -14.45 17.43 6.84
N LEU A 60 -14.30 18.54 6.10
CA LEU A 60 -13.01 19.15 5.77
C LEU A 60 -12.21 19.59 7.02
N ILE A 61 -12.86 19.79 8.17
CA ILE A 61 -12.19 20.06 9.45
C ILE A 61 -11.21 18.93 9.79
N HIS A 62 -11.59 17.67 9.54
CA HIS A 62 -10.74 16.50 9.84
C HIS A 62 -9.41 16.53 9.07
N PHE A 63 -9.42 17.13 7.89
CA PHE A 63 -8.25 17.26 7.00
C PHE A 63 -7.49 18.56 7.19
N SER A 64 -7.90 19.41 8.15
CA SER A 64 -7.41 20.78 8.31
C SER A 64 -5.90 20.88 8.46
N PHE A 65 -5.27 19.92 9.13
CA PHE A 65 -3.83 19.93 9.29
C PHE A 65 -3.04 19.82 7.96
N ASN A 66 -3.66 19.31 6.88
CA ASN A 66 -3.04 19.24 5.57
C ASN A 66 -3.23 20.55 4.79
N TRP A 67 -4.44 21.10 4.77
CA TRP A 67 -4.76 22.25 3.91
C TRP A 67 -4.54 23.61 4.59
N GLN A 68 -4.53 23.69 5.92
CA GLN A 68 -4.51 24.99 6.65
C GLN A 68 -3.29 25.86 6.33
N SER A 69 -2.13 25.26 6.04
CA SER A 69 -0.91 26.00 5.71
C SER A 69 -0.81 26.35 4.22
N GLN A 70 -1.68 25.76 3.40
CA GLN A 70 -1.68 25.94 1.94
C GLN A 70 -2.72 26.99 1.50
N ILE A 71 -3.78 27.17 2.29
CA ILE A 71 -4.88 28.10 1.99
C ILE A 71 -4.70 29.38 2.82
N PRO A 72 -4.69 30.57 2.19
CA PRO A 72 -4.52 31.82 2.92
C PRO A 72 -5.73 32.08 3.84
N PRO A 73 -5.49 32.46 5.12
CA PRO A 73 -6.57 32.66 6.09
C PRO A 73 -7.36 33.95 5.89
N ARG A 74 -6.89 34.86 5.02
CA ARG A 74 -7.54 36.15 4.74
C ARG A 74 -7.76 36.32 3.24
N PRO A 75 -8.94 36.81 2.83
CA PRO A 75 -9.14 37.22 1.45
C PRO A 75 -8.21 38.40 1.12
N THR A 76 -7.69 38.41 -0.11
CA THR A 76 -6.99 39.56 -0.70
C THR A 76 -7.94 40.71 -1.04
N GLN A 77 -9.24 40.43 -1.20
CA GLN A 77 -10.27 41.41 -1.59
C GLN A 77 -10.87 42.12 -0.37
N HIS A 78 -10.98 43.45 -0.46
CA HIS A 78 -11.72 44.25 0.52
C HIS A 78 -13.21 43.99 0.38
N THR A 79 -13.89 43.67 1.49
CA THR A 79 -15.34 43.48 1.49
C THR A 79 -16.06 44.80 1.24
N LEU A 80 -17.25 44.73 0.65
CA LEU A 80 -18.09 45.92 0.40
C LEU A 80 -18.46 46.64 1.71
N GLU A 81 -18.41 45.95 2.84
CA GLU A 81 -18.56 46.53 4.19
C GLU A 81 -17.54 47.63 4.46
N ARG A 82 -16.32 47.52 3.91
CA ARG A 82 -15.31 48.57 4.02
C ARG A 82 -15.68 49.85 3.27
N TYR A 83 -16.60 49.75 2.32
CA TYR A 83 -17.16 50.87 1.55
C TYR A 83 -18.57 51.27 2.04
N GLY A 84 -18.99 50.81 3.22
CA GLY A 84 -20.26 51.19 3.85
C GLY A 84 -21.47 50.33 3.48
N PHE A 85 -21.29 49.25 2.73
CA PHE A 85 -22.38 48.32 2.40
C PHE A 85 -22.51 47.23 3.47
N SER A 86 -23.61 47.16 4.20
CA SER A 86 -23.87 46.07 5.15
C SER A 86 -24.65 44.93 4.49
N SER A 87 -24.15 43.71 4.57
CA SER A 87 -24.92 42.48 4.28
C SER A 87 -25.49 41.90 5.57
N THR A 88 -26.76 41.50 5.55
CA THR A 88 -27.39 40.74 6.65
C THR A 88 -27.12 39.24 6.55
N LYS A 89 -26.60 38.75 5.41
CA LYS A 89 -26.25 37.35 5.21
C LYS A 89 -24.81 37.09 5.64
N SER A 90 -24.64 36.20 6.61
CA SER A 90 -23.33 35.66 6.98
C SER A 90 -22.73 34.89 5.80
N ALA A 91 -21.43 35.06 5.57
CA ALA A 91 -20.72 34.27 4.58
C ALA A 91 -20.86 32.77 4.87
N TYR A 92 -21.09 31.96 3.82
CA TYR A 92 -21.21 30.51 3.96
C TYR A 92 -19.89 29.91 4.44
N GLN A 93 -19.91 29.34 5.65
CA GLN A 93 -18.81 28.61 6.25
C GLN A 93 -19.40 27.46 7.08
N PRO A 94 -19.23 26.19 6.66
CA PRO A 94 -19.93 25.07 7.28
C PRO A 94 -19.35 24.65 8.64
N TRP A 95 -18.36 25.37 9.17
CA TRP A 95 -17.77 25.11 10.48
C TRP A 95 -17.46 26.40 11.24
N LYS A 96 -17.35 26.27 12.57
CA LYS A 96 -16.88 27.37 13.42
C LYS A 96 -15.39 27.63 13.16
N VAL A 97 -15.05 28.86 12.79
CA VAL A 97 -13.66 29.26 12.52
C VAL A 97 -12.83 29.13 13.80
N THR A 98 -11.74 28.38 13.70
CA THR A 98 -10.76 28.19 14.78
C THR A 98 -9.34 28.35 14.24
N LYS A 99 -8.32 28.28 15.10
CA LYS A 99 -6.92 28.25 14.67
C LYS A 99 -6.60 26.99 13.84
N LEU A 100 -7.25 25.87 14.13
CA LEU A 100 -7.03 24.58 13.47
C LEU A 100 -7.83 24.48 12.17
N ALA A 101 -9.06 24.98 12.16
CA ALA A 101 -9.90 25.06 10.97
C ALA A 101 -10.18 26.53 10.64
N PRO A 102 -9.24 27.23 9.98
CA PRO A 102 -9.44 28.62 9.61
C PRO A 102 -10.56 28.75 8.56
N ARG A 103 -11.02 29.98 8.34
CA ARG A 103 -11.97 30.29 7.28
C ARG A 103 -11.32 30.05 5.92
N ILE A 104 -12.07 29.46 4.99
CA ILE A 104 -11.66 29.38 3.59
C ILE A 104 -12.44 30.43 2.80
N SER A 105 -11.73 31.29 2.07
CA SER A 105 -12.38 32.29 1.22
C SER A 105 -12.92 31.63 -0.05
N LEU A 106 -14.24 31.73 -0.27
CA LEU A 106 -14.86 31.24 -1.50
C LEU A 106 -14.36 32.01 -2.73
N ASP A 107 -14.16 33.32 -2.61
CA ASP A 107 -13.61 34.14 -3.70
C ASP A 107 -12.20 33.69 -4.10
N TRP A 108 -11.38 33.33 -3.10
CA TRP A 108 -10.05 32.79 -3.36
C TRP A 108 -10.15 31.43 -4.05
N LEU A 109 -11.06 30.55 -3.63
CA LEU A 109 -11.26 29.26 -4.29
C LEU A 109 -11.77 29.41 -5.72
N CYS A 110 -12.63 30.39 -6.01
CA CYS A 110 -13.05 30.70 -7.39
C CYS A 110 -11.86 31.07 -8.29
N GLY A 111 -10.86 31.78 -7.73
CA GLY A 111 -9.62 32.09 -8.42
C GLY A 111 -8.58 30.96 -8.45
N ASN A 112 -8.80 29.88 -7.71
CA ASN A 112 -7.88 28.74 -7.56
C ASN A 112 -8.63 27.41 -7.72
N PRO A 113 -9.11 27.10 -8.95
CA PRO A 113 -9.98 25.95 -9.24
C PRO A 113 -9.38 24.61 -8.82
N GLU A 114 -8.05 24.47 -8.79
CA GLU A 114 -7.36 23.25 -8.35
C GLU A 114 -7.58 22.94 -6.86
N TYR A 115 -7.65 23.97 -6.01
CA TYR A 115 -7.97 23.81 -4.60
C TYR A 115 -9.47 23.56 -4.41
N ALA A 116 -10.31 24.28 -5.15
CA ALA A 116 -11.74 24.06 -5.15
C ALA A 116 -12.08 22.62 -5.54
N TRP A 117 -11.45 22.09 -6.60
CA TRP A 117 -11.59 20.73 -7.07
C TRP A 117 -11.31 19.71 -5.95
N GLN A 118 -10.21 19.85 -5.23
CA GLN A 118 -9.87 18.92 -4.15
C GLN A 118 -10.86 18.98 -2.98
N LEU A 119 -11.42 20.15 -2.68
CA LEU A 119 -12.28 20.37 -1.52
C LEU A 119 -13.76 20.04 -1.77
N CYS A 120 -14.27 20.23 -2.99
CA CYS A 120 -15.71 20.18 -3.25
C CYS A 120 -16.14 19.37 -4.49
N ARG A 121 -15.22 18.71 -5.22
CA ARG A 121 -15.62 17.86 -6.34
C ARG A 121 -16.55 16.72 -5.90
N GLU A 122 -17.45 16.35 -6.81
CA GLU A 122 -18.39 15.26 -6.59
C GLU A 122 -17.72 13.93 -6.95
N VAL A 123 -17.60 13.06 -5.95
CA VAL A 123 -16.95 11.75 -6.08
C VAL A 123 -17.87 10.69 -5.54
N SER A 124 -18.02 9.59 -6.26
CA SER A 124 -18.56 8.35 -5.71
C SER A 124 -17.43 7.34 -5.51
N MET A 125 -17.53 6.53 -4.46
CA MET A 125 -16.60 5.45 -4.20
C MET A 125 -17.28 4.11 -4.43
N TYR A 126 -16.60 3.22 -5.13
CA TYR A 126 -17.07 1.87 -5.39
C TYR A 126 -15.94 0.87 -5.18
N SER A 127 -16.28 -0.40 -5.03
CA SER A 127 -15.29 -1.47 -4.95
C SER A 127 -15.58 -2.54 -5.98
N THR A 128 -14.52 -3.08 -6.57
CA THR A 128 -14.60 -4.25 -7.45
C THR A 128 -14.58 -5.56 -6.66
N ALA A 129 -14.29 -5.51 -5.35
CA ALA A 129 -14.29 -6.68 -4.47
C ALA A 129 -15.71 -7.27 -4.39
N PRO A 130 -15.85 -8.60 -4.57
CA PRO A 130 -17.17 -9.23 -4.60
C PRO A 130 -17.84 -9.12 -3.24
N ILE A 131 -19.12 -8.77 -3.23
CA ILE A 131 -19.91 -8.73 -1.99
C ILE A 131 -19.93 -10.14 -1.38
N PRO A 132 -19.76 -10.31 -0.04
CA PRO A 132 -19.81 -11.61 0.58
C PRO A 132 -21.09 -12.35 0.20
N ALA A 133 -20.95 -13.54 -0.40
CA ALA A 133 -22.10 -14.30 -0.91
C ALA A 133 -23.15 -14.58 0.18
N LEU A 134 -22.69 -14.77 1.41
CA LEU A 134 -23.55 -15.01 2.57
C LEU A 134 -24.41 -13.79 2.99
N LEU A 135 -24.11 -12.56 2.55
CA LEU A 135 -25.01 -11.42 2.72
C LEU A 135 -26.27 -11.50 1.84
N HIS A 136 -26.24 -12.35 0.81
CA HIS A 136 -27.30 -12.51 -0.17
C HIS A 136 -27.93 -13.91 -0.18
N THR A 137 -27.43 -14.84 0.66
CA THR A 137 -27.87 -16.24 0.63
C THR A 137 -29.21 -16.43 1.34
N CYS A 138 -29.32 -16.04 2.60
CA CYS A 138 -30.57 -16.11 3.35
C CYS A 138 -30.61 -15.02 4.44
N ARG A 139 -31.78 -14.82 5.05
CA ARG A 139 -31.96 -13.82 6.12
C ARG A 139 -31.03 -14.07 7.30
N GLU A 140 -30.90 -15.32 7.74
CA GLU A 140 -30.07 -15.66 8.89
C GLU A 140 -28.60 -15.35 8.65
N SER A 141 -28.03 -15.78 7.52
CA SER A 141 -26.63 -15.51 7.19
C SER A 141 -26.35 -14.01 7.07
N ARG A 142 -27.30 -13.26 6.49
CA ARG A 142 -27.22 -11.80 6.40
C ARG A 142 -27.23 -11.14 7.78
N ASP A 143 -28.17 -11.53 8.64
CA ASP A 143 -28.29 -10.99 9.99
C ASP A 143 -27.05 -11.30 10.83
N VAL A 144 -26.51 -12.51 10.72
CA VAL A 144 -25.25 -12.92 11.39
C VAL A 144 -24.06 -12.08 10.92
N LEU A 145 -23.93 -11.84 9.62
CA LEU A 145 -22.82 -11.04 9.10
C LEU A 145 -22.94 -9.55 9.46
N ILE A 146 -24.15 -8.99 9.44
CA ILE A 146 -24.39 -7.60 9.88
C ILE A 146 -24.10 -7.47 11.39
N GLN A 147 -24.56 -8.41 12.20
CA GLN A 147 -24.24 -8.46 13.64
C GLN A 147 -22.74 -8.66 13.88
N GLY A 148 -22.05 -9.37 12.98
CA GLY A 148 -20.60 -9.53 12.96
C GLY A 148 -19.82 -8.32 12.44
N GLY A 149 -20.48 -7.21 12.11
CA GLY A 149 -19.83 -5.93 11.78
C GLY A 149 -19.80 -5.54 10.30
N TYR A 150 -20.39 -6.35 9.40
CA TYR A 150 -20.56 -5.93 8.00
C TYR A 150 -21.58 -4.79 7.87
N GLN A 151 -21.18 -3.71 7.21
CA GLN A 151 -22.05 -2.58 6.87
C GLN A 151 -21.66 -1.95 5.54
N LEU A 152 -22.55 -1.13 4.96
CA LEU A 152 -22.19 -0.27 3.85
C LEU A 152 -21.28 0.86 4.36
N ALA A 153 -20.13 1.02 3.72
CA ALA A 153 -19.09 1.97 4.10
C ALA A 153 -18.56 2.75 2.89
N PHE A 154 -17.64 3.67 3.20
CA PHE A 154 -16.91 4.54 2.29
C PHE A 154 -17.82 5.52 1.57
N ARG A 155 -18.64 6.22 2.36
CA ARG A 155 -19.35 7.40 1.87
C ARG A 155 -18.36 8.53 1.58
N THR A 156 -18.74 9.43 0.68
CA THR A 156 -17.99 10.65 0.38
C THR A 156 -18.78 11.87 0.89
N ARG A 157 -18.32 13.08 0.56
CA ARG A 157 -19.07 14.31 0.87
C ARG A 157 -20.30 14.51 -0.01
N SER A 158 -20.31 13.93 -1.21
CA SER A 158 -21.41 14.06 -2.18
C SER A 158 -22.27 12.79 -2.29
N HIS A 159 -21.71 11.62 -1.95
CA HIS A 159 -22.39 10.33 -2.13
C HIS A 159 -22.46 9.48 -0.87
N GLY A 160 -23.57 8.74 -0.74
CA GLY A 160 -23.74 7.73 0.30
C GLY A 160 -22.80 6.53 0.13
N PRO A 161 -22.71 5.67 1.16
CA PRO A 161 -21.85 4.49 1.15
C PRO A 161 -22.37 3.42 0.19
N ARG A 162 -21.48 2.75 -0.54
CA ARG A 162 -21.83 1.76 -1.59
C ARG A 162 -21.11 0.43 -1.47
N THR A 163 -20.16 0.30 -0.54
CA THR A 163 -19.29 -0.89 -0.44
C THR A 163 -19.54 -1.63 0.87
N TRP A 164 -19.81 -2.94 0.80
CA TRP A 164 -19.89 -3.79 2.00
C TRP A 164 -18.50 -4.06 2.56
N PHE A 165 -18.28 -3.58 3.79
CA PHE A 165 -17.00 -3.66 4.47
C PHE A 165 -17.19 -4.06 5.94
N ASN A 166 -16.28 -4.88 6.44
CA ASN A 166 -16.17 -5.17 7.87
C ASN A 166 -14.89 -4.51 8.41
N PHE A 167 -15.03 -3.52 9.27
CA PHE A 167 -13.90 -2.75 9.79
C PHE A 167 -12.92 -3.55 10.67
N ASP A 168 -13.37 -4.69 11.20
CA ASP A 168 -12.58 -5.58 12.04
C ASP A 168 -11.92 -6.72 11.25
N HIS A 169 -12.50 -7.13 10.12
CA HIS A 169 -12.07 -8.30 9.34
C HIS A 169 -11.54 -8.01 7.95
N ASP A 170 -11.98 -6.95 7.28
CA ASP A 170 -11.47 -6.57 5.96
C ASP A 170 -10.25 -5.63 6.07
N ALA A 171 -9.48 -5.55 4.98
CA ALA A 171 -8.41 -4.56 4.79
C ALA A 171 -8.80 -3.60 3.66
N LEU A 172 -8.71 -2.30 3.92
CA LEU A 172 -8.94 -1.27 2.90
C LEU A 172 -7.71 -1.16 2.02
N PHE A 173 -7.83 -1.49 0.73
CA PHE A 173 -6.75 -1.32 -0.24
C PHE A 173 -6.96 -0.02 -1.03
N ILE A 174 -5.93 0.83 -1.02
CA ILE A 174 -5.96 2.17 -1.61
C ILE A 174 -4.86 2.26 -2.66
N SER A 175 -5.26 2.54 -3.90
CA SER A 175 -4.35 2.75 -5.00
C SER A 175 -3.53 4.04 -4.86
N HIS A 176 -2.36 4.03 -5.49
CA HIS A 176 -1.56 5.24 -5.64
C HIS A 176 -2.36 6.24 -6.50
N GLY A 177 -2.37 7.52 -6.15
CA GLY A 177 -3.07 8.53 -6.93
C GLY A 177 -2.42 8.74 -8.30
N ASP A 178 -3.23 9.06 -9.30
CA ASP A 178 -2.80 9.18 -10.72
C ASP A 178 -1.93 10.43 -10.98
N ASP A 179 -1.91 11.39 -10.04
CA ASP A 179 -1.37 12.74 -10.29
C ASP A 179 -0.02 12.96 -9.59
N TRP A 180 1.07 12.86 -10.37
CA TRP A 180 2.46 13.12 -9.95
C TRP A 180 2.73 14.56 -9.50
N ASN A 181 1.73 15.45 -9.48
CA ASN A 181 1.92 16.87 -9.16
C ASN A 181 1.49 17.22 -7.72
N THR A 182 2.27 18.09 -7.09
CA THR A 182 2.14 18.47 -5.66
C THR A 182 0.80 19.12 -5.29
N LYS A 183 0.09 19.68 -6.27
CA LYS A 183 -1.16 20.43 -6.08
C LYS A 183 -2.37 19.59 -5.67
N HIS A 184 -2.29 18.26 -5.79
CA HIS A 184 -3.40 17.34 -5.46
C HIS A 184 -3.33 16.79 -4.03
N ARG A 185 -2.29 17.15 -3.26
CA ARG A 185 -2.12 16.69 -1.86
C ARG A 185 -2.75 17.61 -0.82
N VAL A 186 -3.58 18.57 -1.23
CA VAL A 186 -4.16 19.59 -0.34
C VAL A 186 -4.95 18.95 0.81
N VAL A 187 -5.84 18.01 0.49
CA VAL A 187 -6.71 17.35 1.47
C VAL A 187 -6.06 16.08 2.01
N SER A 188 -5.53 15.23 1.12
CA SER A 188 -4.94 13.94 1.47
C SER A 188 -3.61 14.06 2.22
N GLY A 189 -2.78 15.06 1.90
CA GLY A 189 -1.45 15.23 2.46
C GLY A 189 -0.45 14.13 2.08
N CYS A 190 -0.81 13.24 1.15
CA CYS A 190 -0.03 12.09 0.69
C CYS A 190 -0.32 11.76 -0.78
N THR A 191 0.37 10.75 -1.31
CA THR A 191 0.22 10.23 -2.69
C THR A 191 -1.05 9.42 -2.91
N TRP A 192 -1.56 8.75 -1.87
CA TRP A 192 -2.82 8.01 -1.93
C TRP A 192 -3.98 8.99 -1.75
N ASP A 193 -4.91 9.07 -2.71
CA ASP A 193 -6.00 10.06 -2.75
C ASP A 193 -7.09 9.78 -1.70
N ILE A 194 -6.72 9.87 -0.42
CA ILE A 194 -7.57 9.52 0.73
C ILE A 194 -8.45 10.67 1.22
N GLY A 195 -8.28 11.86 0.65
CA GLY A 195 -9.01 13.07 1.03
C GLY A 195 -10.51 12.99 0.76
N GLN A 196 -10.94 12.03 -0.08
CA GLN A 196 -12.34 11.83 -0.46
C GLN A 196 -13.14 10.92 0.48
N PHE A 197 -12.47 10.20 1.37
CA PHE A 197 -13.15 9.33 2.34
C PHE A 197 -13.83 10.18 3.43
N HIS A 198 -15.03 9.79 3.86
CA HIS A 198 -15.65 10.46 4.98
C HIS A 198 -14.96 10.09 6.32
N PRO A 199 -14.66 11.07 7.20
CA PRO A 199 -13.96 10.85 8.47
C PRO A 199 -14.56 9.74 9.35
N ASP A 200 -15.89 9.67 9.45
CA ASP A 200 -16.60 8.63 10.21
C ASP A 200 -16.21 7.20 9.83
N ASP A 201 -15.93 6.94 8.56
CA ASP A 201 -15.49 5.62 8.10
C ASP A 201 -13.99 5.48 8.28
N MET A 202 -13.20 6.52 7.97
CA MET A 202 -11.74 6.52 8.17
C MET A 202 -11.34 6.19 9.60
N GLN A 203 -12.06 6.72 10.59
CA GLN A 203 -11.79 6.46 12.00
C GLN A 203 -12.10 5.03 12.42
N LYS A 204 -12.91 4.29 11.68
CA LYS A 204 -13.24 2.88 11.99
C LYS A 204 -12.26 1.90 11.36
N VAL A 205 -11.54 2.28 10.30
CA VAL A 205 -10.63 1.38 9.57
C VAL A 205 -9.43 1.01 10.46
N LYS A 206 -9.24 -0.29 10.64
CA LYS A 206 -8.14 -0.87 11.42
C LYS A 206 -6.98 -1.37 10.55
N ARG A 207 -7.23 -1.72 9.29
CA ARG A 207 -6.20 -2.24 8.38
C ARG A 207 -6.24 -1.50 7.04
N VAL A 208 -5.10 -0.96 6.65
CA VAL A 208 -4.93 -0.24 5.38
C VAL A 208 -3.78 -0.85 4.60
N ALA A 209 -4.01 -1.12 3.32
CA ALA A 209 -3.01 -1.52 2.36
C ALA A 209 -2.82 -0.41 1.33
N LEU A 210 -1.57 0.03 1.14
CA LEU A 210 -1.23 1.15 0.27
C LEU A 210 -0.46 0.64 -0.94
N GLU A 211 -0.98 0.85 -2.15
CA GLU A 211 -0.27 0.51 -3.40
C GLU A 211 1.03 1.29 -3.55
N GLU A 212 2.06 0.66 -4.14
CA GLU A 212 3.37 1.27 -4.42
C GLU A 212 4.01 1.98 -3.20
N SER A 213 3.82 1.41 -2.00
CA SER A 213 4.21 2.08 -0.75
C SER A 213 5.47 1.54 -0.11
N THR A 214 6.02 0.43 -0.62
CA THR A 214 7.25 -0.19 -0.13
C THR A 214 8.49 0.66 -0.34
N GLY A 215 8.47 1.63 -1.26
CA GLY A 215 9.52 2.64 -1.34
C GLY A 215 9.65 3.49 -0.06
N SER A 216 8.64 3.48 0.82
CA SER A 216 8.76 4.06 2.16
C SER A 216 9.85 3.38 3.01
N LEU A 217 10.24 2.13 2.71
CA LEU A 217 11.33 1.45 3.41
C LEU A 217 12.69 2.11 3.17
N TYR A 218 12.88 2.82 2.05
CA TYR A 218 14.09 3.62 1.83
C TYR A 218 14.29 4.67 2.93
N LEU A 219 13.20 5.16 3.54
CA LEU A 219 13.27 6.10 4.67
C LEU A 219 13.91 5.46 5.92
N ALA A 220 13.86 4.13 6.04
CA ALA A 220 14.45 3.38 7.13
C ALA A 220 15.96 3.19 6.97
N HIS A 221 16.50 3.25 5.76
CA HIS A 221 17.92 3.03 5.50
C HIS A 221 18.76 4.32 5.66
N PRO A 222 19.97 4.28 6.27
CA PRO A 222 20.82 5.47 6.45
C PRO A 222 21.52 5.95 5.17
N ARG A 223 21.78 5.06 4.20
CA ARG A 223 22.53 5.40 2.96
C ARG A 223 21.67 5.94 1.82
N PHE A 224 20.36 5.73 1.84
CA PHE A 224 19.49 6.23 0.78
C PHE A 224 18.98 7.62 1.17
N SER A 225 19.22 8.59 0.29
CA SER A 225 18.63 9.91 0.41
C SER A 225 17.11 9.80 0.23
N ARG A 226 16.37 10.78 0.77
CA ARG A 226 14.92 10.89 0.57
C ARG A 226 14.65 10.97 -0.94
N GLY A 227 14.21 9.86 -1.55
CA GLY A 227 13.67 9.85 -2.90
C GLY A 227 12.30 10.53 -2.95
N ASN A 228 11.42 10.08 -3.86
CA ASN A 228 10.04 10.58 -3.97
C ASN A 228 9.17 10.32 -2.73
N TYR A 229 9.61 9.43 -1.82
CA TYR A 229 8.90 9.07 -0.61
C TYR A 229 9.24 10.00 0.56
N LYS A 230 8.22 10.43 1.30
CA LYS A 230 8.38 11.32 2.46
C LYS A 230 7.67 10.74 3.68
N PHE A 231 8.27 10.92 4.85
CA PHE A 231 7.60 10.61 6.13
C PHE A 231 6.26 11.35 6.28
N THR A 232 6.10 12.50 5.61
CA THR A 232 4.83 13.22 5.55
C THR A 232 3.72 12.37 4.94
N ASP A 233 4.00 11.55 3.92
CA ASP A 233 2.97 10.78 3.23
C ASP A 233 2.38 9.70 4.15
N ILE A 234 3.23 8.88 4.77
CA ILE A 234 2.78 7.89 5.78
C ILE A 234 2.13 8.59 6.97
N SER A 235 2.74 9.69 7.46
CA SER A 235 2.18 10.42 8.59
C SER A 235 0.79 10.97 8.30
N SER A 236 0.50 11.42 7.08
CA SER A 236 -0.83 11.90 6.70
C SER A 236 -1.86 10.76 6.74
N VAL A 237 -1.51 9.59 6.19
CA VAL A 237 -2.37 8.39 6.28
C VAL A 237 -2.67 8.05 7.74
N LEU A 238 -1.65 7.96 8.59
CA LEU A 238 -1.82 7.57 10.00
C LEU A 238 -2.60 8.61 10.80
N ARG A 239 -2.46 9.91 10.49
CA ARG A 239 -3.24 10.99 11.13
C ARG A 239 -4.71 10.96 10.72
N LEU A 240 -4.98 10.70 9.43
CA LEU A 240 -6.35 10.68 8.91
C LEU A 240 -7.10 9.41 9.35
N PHE A 241 -6.42 8.27 9.36
CA PHE A 241 -6.93 6.99 9.84
C PHE A 241 -6.40 6.69 11.26
N LYS A 242 -6.95 7.41 12.24
CA LYS A 242 -6.45 7.45 13.62
C LYS A 242 -6.29 6.08 14.32
N HIS A 243 -7.09 5.10 13.93
CA HIS A 243 -7.22 3.81 14.61
C HIS A 243 -6.63 2.63 13.81
N ILE A 244 -5.72 2.90 12.87
CA ILE A 244 -4.98 1.84 12.18
C ILE A 244 -4.21 1.00 13.20
N GLN A 245 -4.41 -0.32 13.12
CA GLN A 245 -3.68 -1.35 13.85
C GLN A 245 -2.63 -2.00 12.95
N GLU A 246 -2.92 -2.14 11.65
CA GLU A 246 -2.01 -2.73 10.66
C GLU A 246 -1.92 -1.88 9.39
N LEU A 247 -0.69 -1.54 9.01
CA LEU A 247 -0.35 -0.88 7.76
C LEU A 247 0.40 -1.85 6.85
N LEU A 248 -0.22 -2.22 5.75
CA LEU A 248 0.32 -3.13 4.75
C LEU A 248 0.96 -2.30 3.62
N LEU A 249 2.29 -2.36 3.52
CA LEU A 249 3.03 -1.73 2.44
C LEU A 249 3.06 -2.67 1.23
N VAL A 250 2.39 -2.28 0.14
CA VAL A 250 2.23 -3.14 -1.03
C VAL A 250 3.34 -2.91 -2.04
N GLU A 251 4.03 -4.01 -2.37
CA GLU A 251 5.12 -4.05 -3.34
C GLU A 251 4.60 -4.31 -4.76
N TRP A 252 3.91 -5.44 -4.96
CA TRP A 252 3.39 -5.82 -6.26
C TRP A 252 1.89 -6.10 -6.20
N THR A 253 1.23 -5.78 -7.31
CA THR A 253 -0.16 -6.13 -7.59
C THR A 253 -0.25 -6.85 -8.94
N ASP A 254 -1.44 -7.35 -9.29
CA ASP A 254 -1.66 -7.99 -10.59
C ASP A 254 -1.20 -7.10 -11.78
N SER A 255 -1.36 -5.77 -11.70
CA SER A 255 -0.95 -4.86 -12.78
C SER A 255 0.56 -4.84 -12.98
N HIS A 256 1.32 -4.79 -11.88
CA HIS A 256 2.77 -4.89 -11.90
C HIS A 256 3.20 -6.20 -12.56
N ILE A 257 2.63 -7.32 -12.14
CA ILE A 257 2.99 -8.63 -12.68
C ILE A 257 2.71 -8.71 -14.20
N VAL A 258 1.59 -8.15 -14.67
CA VAL A 258 1.26 -8.08 -16.11
C VAL A 258 2.30 -7.30 -16.90
N SER A 259 2.91 -6.25 -16.33
CA SER A 259 3.96 -5.49 -17.03
C SER A 259 5.29 -6.23 -17.19
N PHE A 260 5.54 -7.27 -16.38
CA PHE A 260 6.81 -8.00 -16.38
C PHE A 260 6.72 -9.42 -16.95
N CYS A 261 5.52 -10.02 -16.98
CA CYS A 261 5.39 -11.41 -17.40
C CYS A 261 5.28 -11.59 -18.92
N PRO A 262 5.74 -12.73 -19.47
CA PRO A 262 5.55 -13.05 -20.88
C PRO A 262 4.07 -13.03 -21.27
N MET A 263 3.77 -12.57 -22.50
CA MET A 263 2.38 -12.46 -22.99
C MET A 263 1.56 -13.76 -22.85
N LYS A 264 2.19 -14.94 -23.00
CA LYS A 264 1.51 -16.23 -22.79
C LYS A 264 0.88 -16.34 -21.39
N ASP A 265 1.58 -15.89 -20.35
CA ASP A 265 1.11 -15.96 -18.96
C ASP A 265 -0.01 -14.94 -18.71
N VAL A 266 -0.03 -13.83 -19.46
CA VAL A 266 -1.13 -12.84 -19.43
C VAL A 266 -2.41 -13.45 -19.98
N TYR A 267 -2.34 -14.25 -21.06
CA TYR A 267 -3.51 -14.91 -21.64
C TYR A 267 -4.09 -16.02 -20.76
N ASP A 268 -3.27 -16.64 -19.91
CA ASP A 268 -3.69 -17.63 -18.92
C ASP A 268 -4.40 -17.02 -17.71
N ARG A 269 -4.46 -15.68 -17.61
CA ARG A 269 -5.15 -14.99 -16.53
C ARG A 269 -6.63 -15.36 -16.53
N PRO A 270 -7.18 -15.81 -15.38
CA PRO A 270 -8.60 -16.06 -15.25
C PRO A 270 -9.37 -14.78 -15.55
N LYS A 271 -10.22 -14.80 -16.59
CA LYS A 271 -11.18 -13.74 -16.83
C LYS A 271 -12.32 -13.90 -15.84
N ARG A 272 -12.66 -12.82 -15.13
CA ARG A 272 -13.84 -12.75 -14.26
C ARG A 272 -15.07 -13.10 -15.09
N ARG A 273 -15.71 -14.24 -14.81
CA ARG A 273 -16.89 -14.70 -15.58
C ARG A 273 -18.19 -14.05 -15.12
N HIS A 274 -18.26 -13.70 -13.84
CA HIS A 274 -19.42 -13.13 -13.16
C HIS A 274 -19.00 -12.34 -11.91
N GLU A 275 -19.88 -11.51 -11.37
CA GLU A 275 -19.60 -10.66 -10.21
C GLU A 275 -19.19 -11.44 -8.95
N TYR A 276 -19.63 -12.68 -8.81
CA TYR A 276 -19.32 -13.57 -7.68
C TYR A 276 -18.08 -14.45 -7.91
N ASP A 277 -17.29 -14.20 -8.96
CA ASP A 277 -16.11 -15.03 -9.26
C ASP A 277 -15.04 -14.85 -8.18
N THR A 278 -14.86 -15.89 -7.36
CA THR A 278 -13.86 -15.88 -6.29
C THR A 278 -12.44 -16.14 -6.79
N ARG A 279 -12.26 -16.58 -8.05
CA ARG A 279 -10.93 -16.86 -8.63
C ARG A 279 -10.09 -15.60 -8.77
N CYS A 280 -10.74 -14.44 -8.82
CA CYS A 280 -10.10 -13.13 -8.89
C CYS A 280 -10.08 -12.41 -7.54
N LEU A 281 -10.34 -13.11 -6.42
CA LEU A 281 -10.20 -12.52 -5.09
C LEU A 281 -8.75 -12.13 -4.84
N TRP A 282 -8.57 -10.92 -4.34
CA TRP A 282 -7.27 -10.43 -3.93
C TRP A 282 -6.95 -10.97 -2.55
N ASN A 283 -5.79 -11.57 -2.45
CA ASN A 283 -5.18 -11.98 -1.20
C ASN A 283 -3.78 -11.39 -1.13
N TYR A 284 -3.14 -11.48 0.02
CA TYR A 284 -1.77 -11.04 0.19
C TYR A 284 -0.82 -12.20 0.46
N LYS A 285 0.43 -12.02 0.02
CA LYS A 285 1.57 -12.82 0.45
C LYS A 285 2.62 -11.89 1.04
N PRO A 286 3.26 -12.25 2.15
CA PRO A 286 4.41 -11.49 2.64
C PRO A 286 5.52 -11.40 1.58
N VAL A 287 6.10 -10.20 1.46
CA VAL A 287 7.40 -10.04 0.80
C VAL A 287 8.45 -10.73 1.69
N SER A 288 9.36 -11.44 1.06
CA SER A 288 10.44 -12.18 1.71
C SER A 288 11.74 -11.97 0.96
N GLU A 289 12.88 -12.20 1.62
CA GLU A 289 14.21 -12.07 1.04
C GLU A 289 14.39 -12.94 -0.21
N VAL A 290 13.64 -14.04 -0.34
CA VAL A 290 13.61 -14.87 -1.56
C VAL A 290 13.15 -14.11 -2.81
N ASP A 291 12.36 -13.04 -2.65
CA ASP A 291 11.86 -12.23 -3.77
C ASP A 291 12.98 -11.48 -4.50
N VAL A 292 14.16 -11.42 -3.92
CA VAL A 292 15.34 -10.82 -4.53
C VAL A 292 16.01 -11.73 -5.57
N LEU A 293 15.83 -13.04 -5.44
CA LEU A 293 16.56 -14.02 -6.24
C LEU A 293 16.25 -13.95 -7.74
N PRO A 294 15.01 -13.67 -8.20
CA PRO A 294 14.73 -13.48 -9.62
C PRO A 294 15.58 -12.39 -10.26
N GLU A 295 15.93 -11.33 -9.53
CA GLU A 295 16.78 -10.24 -10.00
C GLU A 295 18.25 -10.64 -10.05
N ILE A 296 18.76 -11.26 -8.98
CA ILE A 296 20.17 -11.65 -8.87
C ILE A 296 20.48 -12.82 -9.81
N PHE A 297 19.55 -13.77 -9.93
CA PHE A 297 19.66 -14.98 -10.74
C PHE A 297 18.52 -15.02 -11.76
N PRO A 298 18.55 -14.17 -12.79
CA PRO A 298 17.47 -14.06 -13.77
C PRO A 298 17.34 -15.35 -14.60
N PRO A 299 16.14 -15.64 -15.14
CA PRO A 299 15.98 -16.68 -16.14
C PRO A 299 16.78 -16.33 -17.40
N THR A 300 17.36 -17.33 -18.08
CA THR A 300 18.13 -17.14 -19.33
C THR A 300 17.31 -16.57 -20.49
N GLU A 301 15.98 -16.67 -20.43
CA GLU A 301 15.05 -16.27 -21.50
C GLU A 301 14.09 -15.14 -21.07
N SER A 302 14.27 -14.52 -19.90
CA SER A 302 13.38 -13.45 -19.44
C SER A 302 13.78 -12.07 -19.98
N TRP A 303 12.80 -11.31 -20.43
CA TRP A 303 12.97 -9.96 -20.96
C TRP A 303 13.24 -8.91 -19.86
N SER A 304 12.85 -9.21 -18.62
CA SER A 304 13.21 -8.43 -17.42
C SER A 304 12.90 -9.25 -16.16
N PRO A 305 13.79 -9.32 -15.17
CA PRO A 305 13.47 -9.97 -13.89
C PRO A 305 12.47 -9.15 -13.08
N LEU A 306 11.69 -9.81 -12.23
CA LEU A 306 10.87 -9.13 -11.23
C LEU A 306 11.79 -8.38 -10.25
N ILE A 307 11.68 -7.05 -10.20
CA ILE A 307 12.48 -6.19 -9.31
C ILE A 307 11.64 -5.83 -8.08
N VAL A 308 12.22 -6.06 -6.89
CA VAL A 308 11.58 -5.75 -5.60
C VAL A 308 12.13 -4.43 -5.08
N ALA A 309 11.35 -3.36 -5.18
CA ALA A 309 11.74 -2.04 -4.72
C ALA A 309 12.08 -2.00 -3.22
N SER A 310 11.41 -2.78 -2.37
CA SER A 310 11.72 -2.85 -0.93
C SER A 310 13.10 -3.42 -0.57
N ILE A 311 13.72 -4.21 -1.45
CA ILE A 311 15.08 -4.76 -1.27
C ILE A 311 16.11 -3.90 -2.04
N GLY A 312 15.65 -2.85 -2.71
CA GLY A 312 16.45 -1.97 -3.54
C GLY A 312 16.63 -2.56 -4.95
N PRO A 313 16.92 -1.72 -5.95
CA PRO A 313 17.00 -2.12 -7.36
C PRO A 313 18.17 -3.06 -7.70
N TYR A 314 18.95 -3.48 -6.69
CA TYR A 314 20.17 -4.28 -6.85
C TYR A 314 20.37 -5.27 -5.69
N SER A 315 19.38 -5.54 -4.85
CA SER A 315 19.56 -6.23 -3.54
C SER A 315 20.62 -5.65 -2.60
N GLU A 316 21.20 -4.50 -2.95
CA GLU A 316 22.26 -3.82 -2.23
C GLU A 316 21.88 -3.51 -0.79
N LEU A 317 20.60 -3.21 -0.53
CA LEU A 317 20.13 -3.00 0.82
C LEU A 317 20.37 -4.25 1.66
N LEU A 318 19.97 -5.42 1.16
CA LEU A 318 20.15 -6.69 1.84
C LEU A 318 21.63 -7.03 2.03
N ASN A 319 22.46 -6.82 1.01
CA ASN A 319 23.90 -7.08 1.07
C ASN A 319 24.67 -6.15 2.01
N ASN A 320 24.26 -4.88 2.12
CA ASN A 320 24.91 -3.90 3.00
C ASN A 320 24.74 -4.22 4.48
N HIS A 321 23.91 -5.21 4.82
CA HIS A 321 23.68 -5.65 6.17
C HIS A 321 24.36 -7.00 6.41
N GLN A 322 25.68 -6.95 6.62
CA GLN A 322 26.58 -8.10 6.77
C GLN A 322 26.29 -8.96 8.02
N ASP A 323 25.66 -8.38 9.05
CA ASP A 323 25.39 -9.02 10.35
C ASP A 323 23.94 -9.55 10.50
N LEU A 324 23.20 -9.71 9.40
CA LEU A 324 21.82 -10.15 9.48
C LEU A 324 21.71 -11.61 9.89
N VAL A 325 20.97 -11.84 10.97
CA VAL A 325 20.35 -13.14 11.24
C VAL A 325 19.48 -13.52 10.04
N ARG A 326 19.49 -14.81 9.68
CA ARG A 326 18.73 -15.38 8.56
C ARG A 326 17.26 -14.88 8.57
N ASN A 327 16.78 -14.35 7.44
CA ASN A 327 15.44 -13.74 7.27
C ASN A 327 15.15 -12.56 8.22
N GLY A 328 16.20 -11.84 8.64
CA GLY A 328 16.11 -10.72 9.57
C GLY A 328 15.99 -9.35 8.92
N TYR A 329 16.21 -9.23 7.60
CA TYR A 329 16.31 -7.94 6.92
C TYR A 329 15.01 -7.15 7.04
N PHE A 330 13.89 -7.73 6.59
CA PHE A 330 12.61 -7.03 6.62
C PHE A 330 12.20 -6.70 8.04
N LYS A 331 12.43 -7.61 9.00
CA LYS A 331 12.18 -7.35 10.42
C LYS A 331 12.98 -6.13 10.90
N MET A 332 14.28 -6.10 10.65
CA MET A 332 15.15 -4.99 11.05
C MET A 332 14.74 -3.66 10.38
N VAL A 333 14.47 -3.67 9.07
CA VAL A 333 14.07 -2.47 8.32
C VAL A 333 12.72 -1.95 8.81
N LEU A 334 11.76 -2.84 9.07
CA LEU A 334 10.45 -2.48 9.60
C LEU A 334 10.55 -1.90 11.01
N GLU A 335 11.39 -2.46 11.89
CA GLU A 335 11.65 -1.88 13.22
C GLU A 335 12.33 -0.51 13.13
N SER A 336 13.34 -0.35 12.26
CA SER A 336 13.95 0.96 11.98
C SER A 336 12.95 1.99 11.46
N LEU A 337 12.04 1.58 10.56
CA LEU A 337 10.98 2.44 10.06
C LEU A 337 10.03 2.86 11.19
N LYS A 338 9.61 1.92 12.04
CA LYS A 338 8.77 2.20 13.21
C LYS A 338 9.44 3.19 14.15
N GLU A 339 10.71 2.99 14.50
CA GLU A 339 11.45 3.92 15.34
C GLU A 339 11.51 5.33 14.75
N LYS A 340 11.80 5.44 13.45
CA LYS A 340 11.85 6.73 12.75
C LYS A 340 10.47 7.39 12.69
N LEU A 341 9.40 6.62 12.52
CA LEU A 341 8.02 7.11 12.60
C LEU A 341 7.68 7.63 14.00
N VAL A 342 8.11 6.96 15.06
CA VAL A 342 7.94 7.42 16.45
C VAL A 342 8.68 8.75 16.67
N ARG A 343 9.92 8.87 16.20
CA ARG A 343 10.70 10.13 16.27
C ARG A 343 10.03 11.24 15.46
N TYR A 344 9.55 10.93 14.26
CA TYR A 344 8.83 11.87 13.41
C TYR A 344 7.53 12.36 14.06
N ARG A 345 6.72 11.44 14.61
CA ARG A 345 5.50 11.76 15.39
C ARG A 345 5.81 12.72 16.53
N SER A 346 6.88 12.46 17.27
CA SER A 346 7.31 13.31 18.40
C SER A 346 7.71 14.72 17.95
N SER A 347 8.41 14.82 16.81
CA SER A 347 8.78 16.11 16.19
C SER A 347 7.57 16.90 15.68
N VAL A 348 6.58 16.22 15.11
CA VAL A 348 5.31 16.86 14.71
C VAL A 348 4.55 17.36 15.95
N ALA A 349 4.48 16.55 17.00
CA ALA A 349 3.82 16.91 18.26
C ALA A 349 4.47 18.13 18.94
N SER A 350 5.80 18.24 18.93
CA SER A 350 6.50 19.40 19.50
C SER A 350 6.25 20.70 18.74
N ARG A 351 5.97 20.63 17.43
CA ARG A 351 5.70 21.81 16.58
C ARG A 351 4.26 22.29 16.68
N HIS A 352 3.32 21.40 17.00
CA HIS A 352 1.88 21.67 16.97
C HIS A 352 1.22 21.32 18.32
N THR A 353 1.59 22.04 19.38
CA THR A 353 1.10 21.81 20.77
C THR A 353 -0.43 21.84 20.94
N ALA A 354 -1.17 22.47 20.01
CA ALA A 354 -2.64 22.50 19.99
C ALA A 354 -3.30 21.23 19.39
N ASP A 355 -2.53 20.38 18.69
CA ASP A 355 -3.00 19.14 18.04
C ASP A 355 -2.89 17.90 18.97
N ALA A 356 -2.68 18.10 20.28
CA ALA A 356 -2.40 17.03 21.24
C ALA A 356 -3.49 15.93 21.31
N ASN A 357 -4.73 16.20 20.87
CA ASN A 357 -5.82 15.22 20.78
C ASN A 357 -5.82 14.36 19.49
N ALA A 358 -4.88 14.61 18.56
CA ALA A 358 -4.75 13.97 17.24
C ALA A 358 -3.60 12.94 17.16
N TRP A 359 -3.22 12.33 18.28
CA TRP A 359 -2.16 11.32 18.28
C TRP A 359 -2.64 10.03 17.63
N TRP A 360 -1.92 9.64 16.58
CA TRP A 360 -2.06 8.37 15.90
C TRP A 360 -1.09 7.35 16.51
N ASN A 361 -1.52 6.10 16.51
CA ASN A 361 -0.69 4.98 16.94
C ASN A 361 0.20 4.55 15.78
N VAL A 362 1.46 4.20 16.09
CA VAL A 362 2.32 3.55 15.08
C VAL A 362 1.83 2.11 14.94
N PRO A 363 1.28 1.72 13.78
CA PRO A 363 0.69 0.40 13.62
C PRO A 363 1.78 -0.67 13.45
N THR A 364 1.36 -1.93 13.45
CA THR A 364 2.17 -3.00 12.88
C THR A 364 2.34 -2.71 11.39
N ILE A 365 3.58 -2.73 10.90
CA ILE A 365 3.90 -2.49 9.49
C ILE A 365 4.37 -3.81 8.90
N THR A 366 3.79 -4.20 7.77
CA THR A 366 4.13 -5.43 7.06
C THR A 366 4.30 -5.12 5.58
N THR A 367 5.26 -5.75 4.93
CA THR A 367 5.47 -5.67 3.48
C THR A 367 4.80 -6.84 2.79
N VAL A 368 3.94 -6.58 1.81
CA VAL A 368 3.14 -7.61 1.15
C VAL A 368 3.05 -7.41 -0.36
N HIS A 369 2.80 -8.50 -1.07
CA HIS A 369 2.27 -8.49 -2.43
C HIS A 369 0.76 -8.70 -2.35
N VAL A 370 -0.04 -7.83 -2.97
CA VAL A 370 -1.52 -7.93 -2.97
C VAL A 370 -2.00 -8.22 -4.38
N MET A 371 -2.41 -9.46 -4.63
CA MET A 371 -2.70 -9.95 -5.98
C MET A 371 -3.72 -11.09 -5.96
N SER A 372 -4.23 -11.42 -7.15
CA SER A 372 -5.09 -12.59 -7.32
C SER A 372 -4.30 -13.90 -7.18
N ASN A 373 -5.01 -15.02 -7.11
CA ASN A 373 -4.39 -16.36 -7.09
C ASN A 373 -3.47 -16.59 -8.30
N TRP A 374 -3.77 -15.98 -9.45
CA TRP A 374 -2.92 -16.03 -10.64
C TRP A 374 -1.57 -15.34 -10.40
N GLY A 375 -1.57 -14.10 -9.90
CA GLY A 375 -0.35 -13.38 -9.57
C GLY A 375 0.49 -14.13 -8.53
N HIS A 376 -0.17 -14.64 -7.49
CA HIS A 376 0.49 -15.45 -6.44
C HIS A 376 1.13 -16.72 -6.96
N GLY A 377 0.53 -17.34 -7.98
CA GLY A 377 1.06 -18.51 -8.67
C GLY A 377 2.30 -18.17 -9.48
N LEU A 378 2.31 -17.03 -10.16
CA LEU A 378 3.46 -16.59 -10.97
C LEU A 378 4.65 -16.21 -10.08
N VAL A 379 4.44 -15.41 -9.04
CA VAL A 379 5.49 -15.10 -8.05
C VAL A 379 6.06 -16.37 -7.42
N GLY A 380 5.19 -17.35 -7.12
CA GLY A 380 5.62 -18.66 -6.62
C GLY A 380 6.56 -19.41 -7.58
N ARG A 381 6.21 -19.46 -8.88
CA ARG A 381 7.06 -20.08 -9.91
C ARG A 381 8.40 -19.38 -10.05
N GLU A 382 8.42 -18.05 -10.01
CA GLU A 382 9.66 -17.28 -10.11
C GLU A 382 10.57 -17.50 -8.90
N ARG A 383 10.01 -17.53 -7.68
CA ARG A 383 10.75 -17.89 -6.46
C ARG A 383 11.38 -19.28 -6.58
N GLU A 384 10.61 -20.29 -6.99
CA GLU A 384 11.07 -21.67 -7.12
C GLU A 384 12.15 -21.83 -8.23
N GLY A 385 11.92 -21.17 -9.37
CA GLY A 385 12.86 -21.15 -10.48
C GLY A 385 14.20 -20.51 -10.10
N ALA A 386 14.15 -19.36 -9.41
CA ALA A 386 15.34 -18.66 -8.93
C ALA A 386 16.10 -19.50 -7.89
N LEU A 387 15.41 -20.05 -6.89
CA LEU A 387 16.00 -20.96 -5.90
C LEU A 387 16.71 -22.15 -6.58
N SER A 388 16.04 -22.79 -7.55
CA SER A 388 16.62 -23.92 -8.30
C SER A 388 17.91 -23.55 -9.04
N ARG A 389 18.01 -22.32 -9.56
CA ARG A 389 19.24 -21.82 -10.21
C ARG A 389 20.35 -21.62 -9.18
N VAL A 390 20.04 -21.00 -8.03
CA VAL A 390 21.02 -20.83 -6.95
C VAL A 390 21.54 -22.17 -6.45
N TYR A 391 20.67 -23.16 -6.25
CA TYR A 391 21.07 -24.51 -5.84
C TYR A 391 22.05 -25.16 -6.80
N LYS A 392 21.79 -25.07 -8.11
CA LYS A 392 22.70 -25.60 -9.13
C LYS A 392 24.08 -24.93 -9.07
N LEU A 393 24.12 -23.61 -8.86
CA LEU A 393 25.37 -22.85 -8.75
C LEU A 393 26.13 -23.20 -7.46
N ARG A 394 25.44 -23.28 -6.32
CA ARG A 394 26.04 -23.67 -5.04
C ARG A 394 26.63 -25.07 -5.07
N LYS A 395 25.94 -26.03 -5.68
CA LYS A 395 26.46 -27.40 -5.86
C LYS A 395 27.72 -27.42 -6.72
N LYS A 396 27.77 -26.64 -7.80
CA LYS A 396 28.97 -26.49 -8.64
C LYS A 396 30.12 -25.85 -7.87
N TRP A 397 29.82 -24.79 -7.11
CA TRP A 397 30.81 -24.08 -6.30
C TRP A 397 31.42 -24.98 -5.23
N LEU A 398 30.61 -25.68 -4.43
CA LEU A 398 31.08 -26.64 -3.42
C LEU A 398 31.91 -27.78 -4.02
N ALA A 399 31.56 -28.26 -5.23
CA ALA A 399 32.34 -29.28 -5.92
C ALA A 399 33.73 -28.77 -6.35
N ASN A 400 33.81 -27.52 -6.81
CA ASN A 400 35.07 -26.88 -7.18
C ASN A 400 35.93 -26.56 -5.93
N GLU A 401 35.32 -26.11 -4.84
CA GLU A 401 36.02 -25.85 -3.58
C GLU A 401 36.61 -27.13 -2.98
N LYS A 402 35.88 -28.26 -3.02
CA LYS A 402 36.41 -29.58 -2.65
C LYS A 402 37.57 -30.01 -3.54
N ARG A 403 37.55 -29.73 -4.85
CA ARG A 403 38.68 -30.00 -5.75
C ARG A 403 39.91 -29.17 -5.37
N ARG A 404 39.73 -27.87 -5.09
CA ARG A 404 40.82 -26.98 -4.62
C ARG A 404 41.39 -27.42 -3.28
N SER A 405 40.53 -27.83 -2.34
CA SER A 405 40.94 -28.28 -1.00
C SER A 405 41.66 -29.64 -1.03
N ASN A 406 41.34 -30.51 -1.98
CA ASN A 406 42.00 -31.81 -2.16
C ASN A 406 43.31 -31.72 -2.97
N CYS A 407 43.62 -30.59 -3.61
CA CYS A 407 44.82 -30.39 -4.42
C CYS A 407 45.99 -29.79 -3.61
N LEU A 408 46.26 -30.33 -2.42
CA LEU A 408 47.49 -30.07 -1.68
C LEU A 408 48.35 -31.34 -1.64
N THR A 409 48.81 -31.76 -2.82
CA THR A 409 50.09 -32.49 -2.95
C THR A 409 50.87 -31.90 -4.11
N GLN A 410 51.96 -31.23 -3.75
CA GLN A 410 52.98 -30.59 -4.58
C GLN A 410 53.14 -31.13 -6.01
N ARG A 411 52.69 -30.33 -6.99
CA ARG A 411 53.37 -29.96 -8.25
C ARG A 411 52.33 -29.43 -9.24
N GLU A 412 51.88 -28.19 -9.06
CA GLU A 412 51.10 -27.45 -10.07
C GLU A 412 50.90 -26.00 -9.59
N ALA A 413 51.92 -25.43 -8.93
CA ALA A 413 51.86 -24.07 -8.40
C ALA A 413 51.98 -22.99 -9.49
N ASP A 414 52.42 -23.37 -10.70
CA ASP A 414 52.76 -22.40 -11.76
C ASP A 414 51.61 -22.17 -12.76
N ASP A 415 50.58 -23.02 -12.78
CA ASP A 415 49.39 -22.85 -13.66
C ASP A 415 48.19 -22.21 -12.93
N PHE A 416 48.22 -22.09 -11.59
CA PHE A 416 47.10 -21.56 -10.80
C PHE A 416 47.08 -20.03 -10.68
N GLU A 417 48.21 -19.34 -10.86
CA GLU A 417 48.26 -17.87 -10.86
C GLU A 417 47.54 -17.26 -12.08
N ALA A 418 47.53 -17.97 -13.22
CA ALA A 418 46.83 -17.51 -14.43
C ALA A 418 45.30 -17.59 -14.31
N ASP A 419 44.77 -18.51 -13.49
CA ASP A 419 43.33 -18.67 -13.26
C ASP A 419 42.79 -17.75 -12.14
N GLU A 420 43.62 -17.31 -11.19
CA GLU A 420 43.24 -16.25 -10.25
C GLU A 420 43.21 -14.87 -10.91
N GLU A 421 44.12 -14.60 -11.86
CA GLU A 421 44.11 -13.34 -12.60
C GLU A 421 42.90 -13.24 -13.57
N ALA A 422 42.40 -14.37 -14.07
CA ALA A 422 41.15 -14.46 -14.82
C ALA A 422 39.88 -14.32 -13.94
N TYR A 423 39.97 -14.57 -12.63
CA TYR A 423 38.87 -14.37 -11.66
C TYR A 423 38.92 -13.00 -10.96
N ASN A 424 40.06 -12.30 -10.99
CA ASN A 424 40.26 -10.97 -10.40
C ASN A 424 40.16 -9.83 -11.41
N LEU A 425 39.53 -10.06 -12.57
CA LEU A 425 39.13 -8.99 -13.49
C LEU A 425 37.98 -8.19 -12.87
N VAL A 426 38.32 -7.04 -12.29
CA VAL A 426 37.44 -5.90 -11.94
C VAL A 426 36.02 -6.38 -11.60
N LEU A 427 35.84 -6.90 -10.38
CA LEU A 427 34.57 -7.45 -9.90
C LEU A 427 33.41 -6.53 -10.28
N ASP A 428 32.66 -6.95 -11.28
CA ASP A 428 31.32 -6.45 -11.51
C ASP A 428 30.58 -6.56 -10.15
N PRO A 429 30.00 -5.47 -9.61
CA PRO A 429 29.22 -5.52 -8.39
C PRO A 429 28.20 -6.68 -8.37
N TYR A 430 27.67 -7.06 -9.55
CA TYR A 430 26.76 -8.20 -9.70
C TYR A 430 27.44 -9.55 -9.46
N GLU A 431 28.70 -9.74 -9.86
CA GLU A 431 29.42 -11.00 -9.63
C GLU A 431 29.83 -11.17 -8.16
N ALA A 432 30.26 -10.08 -7.51
CA ALA A 432 30.56 -10.09 -6.08
C ALA A 432 29.31 -10.46 -5.25
N GLN A 433 28.17 -9.84 -5.59
CA GLN A 433 26.88 -10.12 -4.98
C GLN A 433 26.42 -11.56 -5.21
N ARG A 434 26.42 -12.04 -6.47
CA ARG A 434 26.07 -13.44 -6.78
C ARG A 434 26.95 -14.42 -6.02
N THR A 435 28.24 -14.13 -5.93
CA THR A 435 29.20 -14.96 -5.19
C THR A 435 28.88 -15.02 -3.71
N TRP A 436 28.58 -13.89 -3.07
CA TRP A 436 28.11 -13.87 -1.68
C TRP A 436 26.85 -14.73 -1.49
N TRP A 437 25.85 -14.56 -2.37
CA TRP A 437 24.60 -15.33 -2.30
C TRP A 437 24.80 -16.84 -2.46
N ILE A 438 25.77 -17.26 -3.26
CA ILE A 438 26.12 -18.67 -3.46
C ILE A 438 26.87 -19.24 -2.24
N ARG A 439 27.74 -18.45 -1.62
CA ARG A 439 28.60 -18.87 -0.49
C ARG A 439 27.88 -18.79 0.86
N GLU A 440 27.45 -17.58 1.21
CA GLU A 440 26.99 -17.14 2.53
C GLU A 440 25.51 -16.74 2.56
N GLY A 441 24.86 -16.69 1.38
CA GLY A 441 23.51 -16.17 1.23
C GLY A 441 22.48 -16.81 2.15
N ILE A 442 21.54 -15.99 2.61
CA ILE A 442 20.34 -16.36 3.37
C ILE A 442 19.40 -17.14 2.44
N LEU A 443 19.76 -18.37 2.08
CA LEU A 443 18.89 -19.23 1.29
C LEU A 443 17.92 -19.94 2.23
N PRO A 444 16.61 -19.92 1.98
CA PRO A 444 15.63 -20.67 2.75
C PRO A 444 15.72 -22.16 2.39
N PHE A 445 15.84 -23.00 3.43
CA PHE A 445 15.64 -24.46 3.48
C PHE A 445 16.25 -25.35 2.38
N LEU A 446 17.23 -26.19 2.76
CA LEU A 446 17.25 -27.66 2.57
C LEU A 446 18.61 -28.23 3.02
N ASP A 447 18.86 -28.21 4.33
CA ASP A 447 19.69 -29.20 5.03
C ASP A 447 18.98 -29.46 6.37
N GLU A 448 17.79 -30.07 6.27
CA GLU A 448 17.14 -30.95 7.26
C GLU A 448 15.99 -31.71 6.58
#